data_AF-A0A8T3ZU03-F1
#
_entry.id   AF-A0A8T3ZU03-F1
#
_cell.length_a   1.000
_cell.length_b   1.000
_cell.length_c   1.000
_cell.angle_alpha   90.00
_cell.angle_beta   90.00
_cell.angle_gamma   90.00
#
_symmetry.space_group_name_H-M   'P 1'
#
loop_
_entity.id
_entity.type
_entity.pdbx_description
1 polymer ?
#
loop_
_entity_poly.entity_id
_entity_poly.type
_entity_poly.pdbx_seq_one_letter_code
_entity_poly.pdbx_strand_id
1 'polypeptide(L)'
;MADKKESKGLLKFLRENSVLIIIAVAAFAIVYLGMRAFVGPNDIFVNGLRVQAGANAHGEMAAILSRQKIVLRGQVEDVNQSIPGQSAAMAEIASALSTSGRNVTVQGYVEGGGDKPHCVDADRKTVACLQPQVVVVEAGCNCVRPLSDRVEVSGSDEWLLVNSARLRGVFKWALAATASNSDSSK
;
A
#
# COMPACT_ATOMS: atom_id res chain seq x y z
N MET A 1 -39.58 37.68 -12.19
CA MET A 1 -40.79 36.87 -12.48
C MET A 1 -40.54 35.80 -13.57
N ALA A 2 -39.34 35.20 -13.64
CA ALA A 2 -38.99 34.19 -14.66
C ALA A 2 -38.88 32.75 -14.10
N ASP A 3 -38.56 32.59 -12.81
CA ASP A 3 -38.35 31.26 -12.19
C ASP A 3 -39.56 30.32 -12.17
N LYS A 4 -40.79 30.87 -12.13
CA LYS A 4 -41.98 30.05 -11.83
C LYS A 4 -42.51 29.26 -13.03
N LYS A 5 -42.07 29.59 -14.26
CA LYS A 5 -42.56 28.97 -15.50
C LYS A 5 -41.71 27.77 -15.92
N GLU A 6 -40.39 27.82 -15.72
CA GLU A 6 -39.49 26.69 -15.98
C GLU A 6 -39.72 25.52 -15.01
N SER A 7 -39.94 25.82 -13.73
CA SER A 7 -40.22 24.80 -12.71
C SER A 7 -41.45 23.92 -13.05
N LYS A 8 -42.49 24.51 -13.65
CA LYS A 8 -43.71 23.77 -14.04
C LYS A 8 -43.50 22.85 -15.25
N GLY A 9 -42.67 23.28 -16.21
CA GLY A 9 -42.29 22.44 -17.36
C GLY A 9 -41.46 21.24 -16.93
N LEU A 10 -40.50 21.47 -16.02
CA LEU A 10 -39.66 20.43 -15.45
C LEU A 10 -40.47 19.41 -14.63
N LEU A 11 -41.40 19.87 -13.79
CA LEU A 11 -42.29 19.00 -13.01
C LEU A 11 -43.20 18.13 -13.88
N LYS A 12 -43.69 18.67 -15.01
CA LYS A 12 -44.51 17.91 -15.96
C LYS A 12 -43.68 16.85 -16.69
N PHE A 13 -42.48 17.22 -17.14
CA PHE A 13 -41.53 16.28 -17.76
C PHE A 13 -41.09 15.17 -16.81
N LEU A 14 -40.77 15.51 -15.55
CA LEU A 14 -40.42 14.55 -14.51
C LEU A 14 -41.56 13.59 -14.20
N ARG A 15 -42.82 14.04 -14.27
CA ARG A 15 -44.00 13.19 -14.03
C ARG A 15 -44.27 12.25 -15.21
N GLU A 16 -44.23 12.77 -16.44
CA GLU A 16 -44.49 12.00 -17.67
C GLU A 16 -43.39 10.98 -17.95
N ASN A 17 -42.13 11.32 -17.68
CA ASN A 17 -40.97 10.44 -17.88
C ASN A 17 -40.47 9.80 -16.58
N SER A 18 -41.27 9.84 -15.51
CA SER A 18 -40.88 9.37 -14.17
C SER A 18 -40.35 7.93 -14.21
N VAL A 19 -41.02 7.04 -14.94
CA VAL A 19 -40.60 5.64 -15.10
C VAL A 19 -39.25 5.52 -15.82
N LEU A 20 -39.04 6.26 -16.91
CA LEU A 20 -37.78 6.25 -17.67
C LEU A 20 -36.62 6.80 -16.83
N ILE A 21 -36.87 7.86 -16.05
CA ILE A 21 -35.87 8.46 -15.16
C ILE A 21 -35.52 7.49 -14.04
N ILE A 22 -36.51 6.81 -13.44
CA ILE A 22 -36.27 5.79 -12.40
C ILE A 22 -35.42 4.65 -12.97
N ILE A 23 -35.71 4.17 -14.18
CA ILE A 23 -34.92 3.11 -14.84
C ILE A 23 -33.48 3.59 -15.10
N ALA A 24 -33.30 4.82 -15.59
CA ALA A 24 -31.98 5.37 -15.85
C ALA A 24 -31.15 5.54 -14.56
N VAL A 25 -31.78 6.01 -13.47
CA VAL A 25 -31.14 6.12 -12.16
C VAL A 25 -30.81 4.75 -11.59
N ALA A 26 -31.70 3.77 -11.72
CA ALA A 26 -31.45 2.40 -11.27
C ALA A 26 -30.31 1.74 -12.06
N ALA A 27 -30.28 1.91 -13.39
CA ALA A 27 -29.19 1.42 -14.23
C ALA A 27 -27.86 2.09 -13.87
N PHE A 28 -27.85 3.41 -13.65
CA PHE A 28 -26.66 4.13 -13.21
C PHE A 28 -26.19 3.65 -11.83
N ALA A 29 -27.12 3.43 -10.88
CA ALA A 29 -26.79 2.91 -9.56
C ALA A 29 -26.20 1.50 -9.63
N ILE A 30 -26.74 0.61 -10.48
CA ILE A 30 -26.21 -0.75 -10.68
C ILE A 30 -24.81 -0.70 -11.28
N VAL A 31 -24.58 0.12 -12.31
CA VAL A 31 -23.27 0.29 -12.94
C VAL A 31 -22.27 0.92 -11.96
N TYR A 32 -22.67 1.93 -11.19
CA TYR A 32 -21.84 2.59 -10.19
C TYR A 32 -21.49 1.66 -9.02
N LEU A 33 -22.46 0.91 -8.49
CA LEU A 33 -22.23 -0.09 -7.43
C LEU A 33 -21.40 -1.26 -7.95
N GLY A 34 -21.62 -1.69 -9.18
CA GLY A 34 -20.80 -2.69 -9.87
C GLY A 34 -19.35 -2.23 -9.98
N MET A 35 -19.10 -1.04 -10.51
CA MET A 35 -17.75 -0.46 -10.57
C MET A 35 -17.12 -0.33 -9.18
N ARG A 36 -17.87 0.10 -8.16
CA ARG A 36 -17.34 0.22 -6.79
C ARG A 36 -16.97 -1.14 -6.18
N ALA A 37 -17.70 -2.21 -6.50
CA ALA A 37 -17.38 -3.56 -6.07
C ALA A 37 -16.08 -4.10 -6.71
N PHE A 38 -15.72 -3.64 -7.91
CA PHE A 38 -14.46 -3.99 -8.58
C PHE A 38 -13.27 -3.10 -8.20
N VAL A 39 -13.50 -1.96 -7.53
CA VAL A 39 -12.47 -0.93 -7.26
C VAL A 39 -12.03 -0.93 -5.78
N GLY A 40 -12.53 -1.85 -4.95
CA GLY A 40 -12.00 -2.06 -3.60
C GLY A 40 -10.60 -2.69 -3.62
N PRO A 41 -9.71 -2.38 -2.65
CA PRO A 41 -8.46 -3.12 -2.52
C PRO A 41 -8.77 -4.60 -2.33
N ASN A 42 -8.19 -5.44 -3.18
CA ASN A 42 -8.28 -6.89 -3.03
C ASN A 42 -7.30 -7.31 -1.93
N ASP A 43 -7.84 -7.82 -0.83
CA ASP A 43 -7.05 -8.45 0.21
C ASP A 43 -6.64 -9.85 -0.29
N ILE A 44 -5.34 -10.09 -0.45
CA ILE A 44 -4.78 -11.42 -0.66
C ILE A 44 -3.97 -11.85 0.57
N PHE A 45 -3.78 -13.16 0.75
CA PHE A 45 -2.98 -13.69 1.85
C PHE A 45 -1.73 -14.38 1.32
N VAL A 46 -0.56 -13.88 1.73
CA VAL A 46 0.75 -14.42 1.37
C VAL A 46 1.46 -14.84 2.64
N ASN A 47 1.79 -16.12 2.78
CA ASN A 47 2.33 -16.70 4.02
C ASN A 47 1.50 -16.38 5.28
N GLY A 48 0.18 -16.32 5.12
CA GLY A 48 -0.76 -15.98 6.20
C GLY A 48 -0.79 -14.50 6.59
N LEU A 49 -0.08 -13.63 5.85
CA LEU A 49 -0.13 -12.18 6.05
C LEU A 49 -1.03 -11.53 5.01
N ARG A 50 -1.80 -10.54 5.44
CA ARG A 50 -2.66 -9.76 4.58
C ARG A 50 -1.82 -8.82 3.71
N VAL A 51 -1.98 -8.92 2.40
CA VAL A 51 -1.47 -7.97 1.42
C VAL A 51 -2.66 -7.26 0.79
N GLN A 52 -2.79 -5.95 1.00
CA GLN A 52 -3.87 -5.14 0.44
C GLN A 52 -3.36 -4.46 -0.81
N ALA A 53 -3.88 -4.81 -1.98
CA ALA A 53 -3.42 -4.22 -3.23
C ALA A 53 -4.58 -3.95 -4.19
N GLY A 54 -4.28 -3.38 -5.35
CA GLY A 54 -5.25 -3.25 -6.43
C GLY A 54 -5.56 -4.60 -7.10
N ALA A 55 -5.52 -4.62 -8.43
CA ALA A 55 -5.81 -5.83 -9.20
C ALA A 55 -4.65 -6.83 -9.22
N ASN A 56 -3.41 -6.39 -8.98
CA ASN A 56 -2.23 -7.26 -9.08
C ASN A 56 -1.17 -6.92 -8.02
N ALA A 57 -1.38 -7.42 -6.80
CA ALA A 57 -0.46 -7.25 -5.68
C ALA A 57 0.99 -7.65 -6.00
N HIS A 58 1.17 -8.79 -6.69
CA HIS A 58 2.49 -9.30 -7.04
C HIS A 58 3.22 -8.34 -7.97
N GLY A 59 2.57 -7.96 -9.08
CA GLY A 59 3.14 -7.05 -10.07
C GLY A 59 3.40 -5.66 -9.52
N GLU A 60 2.48 -5.13 -8.71
CA GLU A 60 2.63 -3.82 -8.06
C GLU A 60 3.84 -3.80 -7.12
N MET A 61 3.98 -4.80 -6.24
CA MET A 61 5.15 -4.92 -5.37
C MET A 61 6.44 -5.17 -6.15
N ALA A 62 6.43 -6.07 -7.14
CA ALA A 62 7.59 -6.38 -7.96
C ALA A 62 8.10 -5.14 -8.72
N ALA A 63 7.19 -4.30 -9.24
CA ALA A 63 7.55 -3.07 -9.92
C ALA A 63 8.29 -2.09 -9.00
N ILE A 64 7.82 -1.91 -7.77
CA ILE A 64 8.45 -1.05 -6.75
C ILE A 64 9.83 -1.61 -6.36
N LEU A 65 9.91 -2.93 -6.16
CA LEU A 65 11.11 -3.64 -5.71
C LEU A 65 12.08 -4.03 -6.85
N SER A 66 11.77 -3.64 -8.09
CA SER A 66 12.62 -3.89 -9.27
C SER A 66 13.93 -3.09 -9.25
N ARG A 67 13.98 -2.00 -8.47
CA ARG A 67 15.15 -1.11 -8.39
C ARG A 67 16.33 -1.81 -7.75
N GLN A 68 17.53 -1.62 -8.31
CA GLN A 68 18.77 -2.19 -7.77
C GLN A 68 19.11 -1.67 -6.37
N LYS A 69 18.85 -0.38 -6.12
CA LYS A 69 19.03 0.27 -4.81
C LYS A 69 17.66 0.39 -4.15
N ILE A 70 17.54 -0.17 -2.95
CA ILE A 70 16.32 -0.16 -2.16
C ILE A 70 16.60 0.54 -0.84
N VAL A 71 15.83 1.57 -0.53
CA VAL A 71 15.83 2.22 0.77
C VAL A 71 14.68 1.63 1.59
N LEU A 72 15.04 0.98 2.69
CA LEU A 72 14.13 0.47 3.72
C LEU A 72 14.10 1.46 4.87
N ARG A 73 12.91 1.96 5.21
CA ARG A 73 12.74 2.98 6.23
C ARG A 73 11.85 2.48 7.37
N GLY A 74 12.30 2.63 8.60
CA GLY A 74 11.45 2.53 9.79
C GLY A 74 10.95 3.91 10.19
N GLN A 75 9.66 4.10 10.41
CA GLN A 75 9.10 5.33 10.98
C GLN A 75 8.94 5.18 12.50
N VAL A 76 9.42 6.17 13.25
CA VAL A 76 9.32 6.25 14.71
C VAL A 76 8.94 7.67 15.13
N GLU A 77 8.32 7.81 16.30
CA GLU A 77 7.95 9.14 16.82
C GLU A 77 9.14 9.82 17.51
N ASP A 78 9.97 9.03 18.21
CA ASP A 78 11.14 9.46 18.98
C ASP A 78 12.35 8.57 18.66
N VAL A 79 13.55 9.16 18.64
CA VAL A 79 14.82 8.43 18.40
C VAL A 79 15.16 7.42 19.52
N ASN A 80 14.57 7.61 20.70
CA ASN A 80 14.75 6.75 21.87
C ASN A 80 13.64 5.70 22.02
N GLN A 81 12.64 5.70 21.14
CA GLN A 81 11.57 4.71 21.17
C GLN A 81 12.14 3.29 20.97
N SER A 82 11.73 2.37 21.84
CA SER A 82 12.06 0.95 21.66
C SER A 82 11.12 0.36 20.62
N ILE A 83 11.69 -0.22 19.57
CA ILE A 83 10.96 -0.76 18.41
C ILE A 83 11.42 -2.18 18.04
N PRO A 84 11.36 -3.15 18.97
CA PRO A 84 11.93 -4.47 18.77
C PRO A 84 11.24 -5.25 17.64
N GLY A 85 9.91 -5.16 17.53
CA GLY A 85 9.14 -5.80 16.46
C GLY A 85 9.40 -5.16 15.10
N GLN A 86 9.38 -3.83 15.02
CA GLN A 86 9.73 -3.11 13.79
C GLN A 86 11.17 -3.44 13.33
N SER A 87 12.12 -3.49 14.26
CA SER A 87 13.52 -3.84 13.97
C SER A 87 13.65 -5.27 13.44
N ALA A 88 12.96 -6.23 14.06
CA ALA A 88 12.91 -7.62 13.60
C ALA A 88 12.30 -7.75 12.20
N ALA A 89 11.17 -7.06 11.95
CA ALA A 89 10.54 -7.01 10.64
C ALA A 89 11.47 -6.41 9.58
N MET A 90 12.12 -5.28 9.88
CA MET A 90 13.07 -4.63 8.98
C MET A 90 14.27 -5.54 8.66
N ALA A 91 14.81 -6.26 9.65
CA ALA A 91 15.91 -7.20 9.44
C ALA A 91 15.53 -8.34 8.48
N GLU A 92 14.36 -8.94 8.66
CA GLU A 92 13.87 -10.02 7.81
C GLU A 92 13.55 -9.55 6.37
N ILE A 93 12.99 -8.34 6.24
CA ILE A 93 12.74 -7.71 4.94
C ILE A 93 14.06 -7.36 4.23
N ALA A 94 15.00 -6.74 4.93
CA ALA A 94 16.31 -6.40 4.40
C ALA A 94 17.07 -7.66 3.97
N SER A 95 16.97 -8.75 4.75
CA SER A 95 17.53 -10.05 4.41
C SER A 95 16.92 -10.59 3.11
N ALA A 96 15.59 -10.59 2.98
CA ALA A 96 14.89 -11.02 1.76
C ALA A 96 15.41 -10.27 0.52
N LEU A 97 15.41 -8.94 0.59
CA LEU A 97 15.85 -8.06 -0.49
C LEU A 97 17.33 -8.28 -0.86
N SER A 98 18.20 -8.40 0.15
CA SER A 98 19.63 -8.61 -0.05
C SER A 98 19.92 -9.96 -0.69
N THR A 99 19.24 -11.03 -0.25
CA THR A 99 19.37 -12.37 -0.85
C THR A 99 18.88 -12.44 -2.30
N SER A 100 18.01 -11.51 -2.71
CA SER A 100 17.58 -11.31 -4.10
C SER A 100 18.49 -10.37 -4.90
N GLY A 101 19.67 -10.02 -4.37
CA GLY A 101 20.68 -9.22 -5.05
C GLY A 101 20.42 -7.71 -5.08
N ARG A 102 19.52 -7.21 -4.21
CA ARG A 102 19.29 -5.76 -4.06
C ARG A 102 20.30 -5.14 -3.09
N ASN A 103 20.73 -3.92 -3.38
CA ASN A 103 21.52 -3.12 -2.45
C ASN A 103 20.58 -2.37 -1.51
N VAL A 104 20.52 -2.81 -0.25
CA VAL A 104 19.58 -2.29 0.75
C VAL A 104 20.26 -1.26 1.64
N THR A 105 19.68 -0.06 1.71
CA THR A 105 20.05 0.97 2.69
C THR A 105 18.94 1.08 3.73
N VAL A 106 19.28 0.99 5.00
CA VAL A 106 18.33 1.10 6.11
C VAL A 106 18.42 2.49 6.73
N GLN A 107 17.27 3.16 6.91
CA GLN A 107 17.17 4.46 7.58
C GLN A 107 16.03 4.45 8.61
N GLY A 108 16.22 5.12 9.74
CA GLY A 108 15.12 5.54 10.61
C GLY A 108 14.58 6.90 10.16
N TYR A 109 13.28 7.13 10.28
CA TYR A 109 12.65 8.42 10.09
C TYR A 109 11.90 8.80 11.36
N VAL A 110 12.31 9.91 11.96
CA VAL A 110 11.72 10.44 13.18
C VAL A 110 10.68 11.48 12.77
N GLU A 111 9.39 11.23 13.04
CA GLU A 111 8.31 12.13 12.63
C GLU A 111 8.27 13.43 13.44
N GLY A 112 8.88 13.43 14.63
CA GLY A 112 9.09 14.62 15.42
C GLY A 112 8.19 14.68 16.65
N GLY A 113 8.56 13.95 17.70
CA GLY A 113 8.10 14.17 19.07
C GLY A 113 8.70 15.43 19.72
N GLY A 114 8.85 16.53 18.97
CA GLY A 114 9.41 17.80 19.46
C GLY A 114 10.37 18.53 18.52
N ASP A 115 11.00 17.79 17.58
CA ASP A 115 11.94 18.32 16.58
C ASP A 115 11.39 18.23 15.15
N LYS A 116 12.05 18.91 14.20
CA LYS A 116 11.72 18.79 12.78
C LYS A 116 11.91 17.34 12.31
N PRO A 117 11.05 16.83 11.42
CA PRO A 117 11.21 15.48 10.89
C PRO A 117 12.57 15.29 10.22
N HIS A 118 13.26 14.22 10.57
CA HIS A 118 14.61 13.94 10.08
C HIS A 118 14.88 12.44 9.98
N CYS A 119 15.90 12.07 9.20
CA CYS A 119 16.32 10.68 9.06
C CYS A 119 17.57 10.41 9.90
N VAL A 120 17.67 9.19 10.40
CA VAL A 120 18.83 8.70 11.14
C VAL A 120 19.36 7.40 10.52
N ASP A 121 20.66 7.16 10.65
CA ASP A 121 21.29 5.89 10.30
C ASP A 121 21.27 4.91 11.48
N ALA A 122 21.93 3.75 11.32
CA ALA A 122 22.06 2.75 12.37
C ALA A 122 22.84 3.24 13.60
N ASP A 123 23.70 4.27 13.44
CA ASP A 123 24.43 4.91 14.53
C ASP A 123 23.61 6.02 15.22
N ARG A 124 22.34 6.20 14.84
CA ARG A 124 21.45 7.29 15.27
C ARG A 124 21.97 8.68 14.89
N LYS A 125 22.85 8.78 13.89
CA LYS A 125 23.32 10.07 13.37
C LYS A 125 22.32 10.58 12.36
N THR A 126 22.06 11.88 12.39
CA THR A 126 21.20 12.53 11.40
C THR A 126 21.83 12.44 10.01
N VAL A 127 21.06 11.96 9.04
CA VAL A 127 21.47 11.80 7.64
C VAL A 127 20.43 12.38 6.70
N ALA A 128 20.82 12.62 5.44
CA ALA A 128 19.89 13.03 4.40
C ALA A 128 18.82 11.93 4.17
N CYS A 129 17.55 12.34 4.17
CA CYS A 129 16.44 11.44 3.90
C CYS A 129 16.42 11.01 2.43
N LEU A 130 16.57 9.71 2.18
CA LEU A 130 16.45 9.13 0.84
C LEU A 130 15.01 8.69 0.59
N GLN A 131 14.54 8.71 -0.66
CA GLN A 131 13.19 8.24 -0.99
C GLN A 131 13.07 6.72 -0.71
N PRO A 132 12.18 6.29 0.20
CA PRO A 132 12.05 4.89 0.57
C PRO A 132 11.26 4.11 -0.48
N GLN A 133 11.67 2.87 -0.75
CA GLN A 133 10.86 1.91 -1.52
C GLN A 133 10.12 0.96 -0.59
N VAL A 134 10.57 0.83 0.65
CA VAL A 134 9.87 0.08 1.69
C VAL A 134 9.80 0.93 2.94
N VAL A 135 8.62 1.03 3.53
CA VAL A 135 8.38 1.74 4.79
C VAL A 135 7.75 0.77 5.77
N VAL A 136 8.32 0.63 6.94
CA VAL A 136 7.75 -0.10 8.06
C VAL A 136 7.27 0.92 9.09
N VAL A 137 5.99 0.88 9.44
CA VAL A 137 5.35 1.85 10.33
C VAL A 137 4.53 1.13 11.38
N GLU A 138 4.57 1.63 12.61
CA GLU A 138 3.68 1.16 13.67
C GLU A 138 2.28 1.75 13.47
N ALA A 139 1.33 0.94 12.99
CA ALA A 139 -0.03 1.38 12.72
C ALA A 139 -1.00 0.18 12.70
N GLY A 140 -2.31 0.45 12.81
CA GLY A 140 -3.32 -0.59 13.05
C GLY A 140 -3.74 -1.46 11.87
N CYS A 141 -3.12 -1.38 10.68
CA CYS A 141 -3.61 -2.15 9.54
C CYS A 141 -3.21 -3.64 9.59
N ASN A 142 -2.11 -4.02 10.26
CA ASN A 142 -1.59 -5.40 10.26
C ASN A 142 -1.56 -6.01 8.85
N CYS A 143 -0.92 -5.29 7.93
CA CYS A 143 -0.98 -5.56 6.50
C CYS A 143 0.27 -5.06 5.76
N VAL A 144 0.49 -5.64 4.58
CA VAL A 144 1.45 -5.14 3.59
C VAL A 144 0.67 -4.48 2.46
N ARG A 145 1.05 -3.27 2.06
CA ARG A 145 0.34 -2.51 1.04
C ARG A 145 1.32 -1.94 0.01
N PRO A 146 1.32 -2.40 -1.25
CA PRO A 146 1.89 -1.61 -2.32
C PRO A 146 1.14 -0.28 -2.44
N LEU A 147 1.90 0.81 -2.41
CA LEU A 147 1.48 2.16 -2.79
C LEU A 147 2.11 2.49 -4.14
N SER A 148 1.82 3.68 -4.68
CA SER A 148 2.32 4.08 -6.01
C SER A 148 3.85 4.10 -6.12
N ASP A 149 4.58 4.40 -5.04
CA ASP A 149 6.03 4.57 -5.06
C ASP A 149 6.80 3.69 -4.05
N ARG A 150 6.09 3.00 -3.16
CA ARG A 150 6.67 2.25 -2.04
C ARG A 150 5.78 1.12 -1.58
N VAL A 151 6.36 0.16 -0.88
CA VAL A 151 5.63 -0.86 -0.12
C VAL A 151 5.56 -0.41 1.34
N GLU A 152 4.35 -0.27 1.86
CA GLU A 152 4.11 -0.02 3.28
C GLU A 152 3.88 -1.34 4.01
N VAL A 153 4.57 -1.54 5.13
CA VAL A 153 4.32 -2.62 6.08
C VAL A 153 3.84 -1.96 7.36
N SER A 154 2.55 -2.13 7.66
CA SER A 154 1.93 -1.52 8.83
C SER A 154 1.39 -2.58 9.76
N GLY A 155 1.74 -2.47 11.04
CA GLY A 155 1.22 -3.33 12.10
C GLY A 155 1.61 -2.80 13.47
N SER A 156 1.02 -3.34 14.54
CA SER A 156 1.54 -3.09 15.90
C SER A 156 2.94 -3.70 16.05
N ASP A 157 3.74 -3.21 17.00
CA ASP A 157 5.08 -3.77 17.24
C ASP A 157 5.02 -5.29 17.56
N GLU A 158 4.05 -5.73 18.38
CA GLU A 158 3.83 -7.15 18.64
C GLU A 158 3.52 -7.95 17.37
N TRP A 159 2.65 -7.43 16.50
CA TRP A 159 2.31 -8.10 15.25
C TRP A 159 3.53 -8.21 14.33
N LEU A 160 4.32 -7.14 14.23
CA LEU A 160 5.57 -7.09 13.46
C LEU A 160 6.60 -8.09 14.00
N LEU A 161 6.69 -8.23 15.32
CA LEU A 161 7.59 -9.18 15.97
C LEU A 161 7.19 -10.63 15.64
N VAL A 162 5.92 -10.99 15.89
CA VAL A 162 5.39 -12.36 15.68
C VAL A 162 5.45 -12.75 14.20
N ASN A 163 5.26 -11.80 13.29
CA ASN A 163 5.18 -12.06 11.84
C ASN A 163 6.44 -11.70 11.06
N SER A 164 7.52 -11.26 11.72
CA SER A 164 8.80 -10.87 11.10
C SER A 164 9.31 -11.90 10.09
N ALA A 165 9.38 -13.18 10.45
CA ALA A 165 9.83 -14.24 9.55
C ALA A 165 8.87 -14.48 8.36
N ARG A 166 7.56 -14.24 8.53
CA ARG A 166 6.57 -14.35 7.45
C ARG A 166 6.68 -13.18 6.47
N LEU A 167 7.04 -11.99 6.96
CA LEU A 167 7.30 -10.82 6.11
C LEU A 167 8.43 -11.10 5.12
N ARG A 168 9.53 -11.76 5.53
CA ARG A 168 10.55 -12.24 4.58
C ARG A 168 9.94 -13.04 3.42
N GLY A 169 8.99 -13.92 3.71
CA GLY A 169 8.31 -14.72 2.70
C GLY A 169 7.46 -13.89 1.74
N VAL A 170 6.80 -12.83 2.22
CA VAL A 170 6.04 -11.89 1.37
C VAL A 170 6.97 -11.16 0.39
N PHE A 171 8.11 -10.67 0.87
CA PHE A 171 9.09 -10.00 0.01
C PHE A 171 9.77 -10.95 -0.97
N LYS A 172 10.06 -12.19 -0.55
CA LYS A 172 10.54 -13.23 -1.47
C LYS A 172 9.52 -13.58 -2.55
N TRP A 173 8.24 -13.66 -2.18
CA TRP A 173 7.15 -13.87 -3.14
C TRP A 173 7.11 -12.72 -4.15
N ALA A 174 7.13 -11.46 -3.71
CA ALA A 174 7.12 -10.30 -4.62
C ALA A 174 8.35 -10.20 -5.53
N LEU A 175 9.49 -10.78 -5.12
CA LEU A 175 10.74 -10.79 -5.88
C LEU A 175 10.93 -12.08 -6.70
N ALA A 176 10.06 -13.07 -6.54
CA ALA A 176 10.09 -14.26 -7.36
C ALA A 176 9.81 -13.83 -8.81
N ALA A 177 10.71 -14.21 -9.72
CA ALA A 177 10.51 -13.90 -11.13
C ALA A 177 9.12 -14.40 -11.57
N THR A 178 8.45 -13.63 -12.43
CA THR A 178 7.40 -14.15 -13.30
C THR A 178 8.03 -15.19 -14.25
N ALA A 179 8.48 -16.32 -13.71
CA ALA A 179 9.04 -17.45 -14.43
C ALA A 179 7.88 -18.25 -15.05
N SER A 180 7.21 -17.62 -16.02
CA SER A 180 6.13 -18.19 -16.81
C SER A 180 5.88 -17.24 -17.97
N ASN A 181 6.75 -17.26 -19.00
CA ASN A 181 6.46 -16.93 -20.42
C ASN A 181 7.76 -16.65 -21.22
N SER A 182 8.70 -17.60 -21.24
CA SER A 182 9.80 -17.53 -22.22
C SER A 182 10.21 -18.89 -22.80
N ASP A 183 9.36 -19.92 -22.70
CA ASP A 183 9.68 -21.28 -23.16
C ASP A 183 8.72 -21.79 -24.25
N SER A 184 8.32 -20.90 -25.17
CA SER A 184 7.55 -21.26 -26.35
C SER A 184 8.03 -20.48 -27.58
N SER A 185 9.30 -20.66 -27.95
CA SER A 185 9.82 -20.41 -29.30
C SER A 185 11.16 -21.14 -29.44
N LYS A 186 11.07 -22.44 -29.74
CA LYS A 186 12.11 -23.19 -30.44
C LYS A 186 11.44 -23.87 -31.61
#